data_AF-A0A9Q4D1V3-F1
#
_entry.id   AF-A0A9Q4D1V3-F1
#
_cell.length_a   1.000
_cell.length_b   1.000
_cell.length_c   1.000
_cell.angle_alpha   90.00
_cell.angle_beta   90.00
_cell.angle_gamma   90.00
#
_symmetry.space_group_name_H-M   'P 1'
#
loop_
_entity.id
_entity.type
_entity.pdbx_description
1 polymer ?
#
loop_
_entity_poly.entity_id
_entity_poly.type
_entity_poly.pdbx_seq_one_letter_code
_entity_poly.pdbx_strand_id
1 'polypeptide(L)'
;MTTGPLSTPPSEARNRPQNPWWVDAVIYQVYPRSFADADGNGMGDLAGVTAKLPYLQQLGVDAVWLSPFYVSPQKDGGYDVADYRDVDPLFGTLADADALIDAAHEAGLRIIVDLVPNHTSSAHPWFVEALATDPATEEGRTARDRYMFRPGAGVDGSEPPNNWQSTFGGQAWTRTTNPDGTPGDWYLHLFDSSQPDLNWENPEVRDEFEDILRFWLDRGVDGFRVDVAHGLVKAEGLPDHAERPGMVTDAGLAPAAPSTDDGMDVSGHAEENPRDHSHPVPYHDQEGVHEIYRSWNGVLAEYDHDPVLVAEAWVAPLERLFRYVRPGEMHQAFNFTFLMAGWDAVRLSDAITVSVEEADKVGAPNTWVLSNHDTVRHASRFGLTDPTRYPSGIGAEDEQPDEALGWKRARAAALIELGLPGSAYVYQGDELGLPEHTELDDSLRQDPTFFRTEGAEKGRDGCRIPMAVAAVLLAGLIVEAAHQITAGDHAPDLPIVDDWLPAGLILASSAVCVWGARHRRTSPSRHAWWCFAAALLLFALAELLWGALYGDGGDVPTPNPTDVLYLGTYPLFMAGLIL
;
A
#
# COMPACT_ATOMS: atom_id res chain seq x y z
N MET A 1 -22.02 -35.62 37.93
CA MET A 1 -22.33 -34.21 37.65
C MET A 1 -21.71 -33.88 36.30
N THR A 2 -22.54 -33.35 35.42
CA THR A 2 -22.31 -33.06 34.01
C THR A 2 -21.27 -31.97 33.80
N THR A 3 -20.31 -32.21 32.90
CA THR A 3 -19.42 -31.20 32.32
C THR A 3 -20.23 -30.32 31.37
N GLY A 4 -20.46 -29.07 31.76
CA GLY A 4 -21.05 -28.06 30.87
C GLY A 4 -20.00 -27.52 29.88
N PRO A 5 -20.42 -26.95 28.74
CA PRO A 5 -19.52 -26.37 27.74
C PRO A 5 -18.80 -25.15 28.34
N LEU A 6 -17.52 -25.00 28.02
CA LEU A 6 -16.74 -23.79 28.31
C LEU A 6 -17.43 -22.59 27.67
N SER A 7 -17.89 -21.66 28.49
CA SER A 7 -18.48 -20.41 28.02
C SER A 7 -17.39 -19.57 27.35
N THR A 8 -17.70 -19.02 26.19
CA THR A 8 -17.01 -17.85 25.66
C THR A 8 -17.01 -16.76 26.74
N PRO A 9 -15.88 -16.10 27.02
CA PRO A 9 -15.88 -14.95 27.92
C PRO A 9 -16.68 -13.82 27.27
N PRO A 10 -17.52 -13.09 28.03
CA PRO A 10 -18.24 -11.93 27.52
C PRO A 10 -17.29 -10.79 27.15
N SER A 11 -17.72 -9.98 26.18
CA SER A 11 -17.03 -8.83 25.57
C SER A 11 -16.80 -7.62 26.50
N GLU A 12 -16.34 -7.83 27.73
CA GLU A 12 -16.16 -6.78 28.75
C GLU A 12 -14.69 -6.48 29.10
N ALA A 13 -13.76 -6.71 28.16
CA ALA A 13 -12.36 -6.24 28.30
C ALA A 13 -12.14 -4.78 27.85
N ARG A 14 -13.19 -4.00 27.59
CA ARG A 14 -13.14 -2.61 27.06
C ARG A 14 -12.90 -1.52 28.12
N ASN A 15 -12.10 -1.76 29.17
CA ASN A 15 -11.83 -0.72 30.17
C ASN A 15 -10.40 -0.76 30.75
N ARG A 16 -9.46 -0.27 29.94
CA ARG A 16 -8.29 0.54 30.36
C ARG A 16 -8.28 1.76 29.42
N PRO A 17 -7.52 2.86 29.66
CA PRO A 17 -7.25 3.81 28.59
C PRO A 17 -6.45 3.03 27.54
N GLN A 18 -7.14 2.40 26.60
CA GLN A 18 -6.60 1.54 25.57
C GLN A 18 -5.99 2.47 24.53
N ASN A 19 -4.78 2.16 24.04
CA ASN A 19 -4.28 2.79 22.83
C ASN A 19 -5.38 2.69 21.75
N PRO A 20 -5.57 3.73 20.92
CA PRO A 20 -6.47 3.66 19.78
C PRO A 20 -6.22 2.41 18.94
N TRP A 21 -7.27 1.84 18.34
CA TRP A 21 -7.22 0.52 17.70
C TRP A 21 -6.15 0.44 16.59
N TRP A 22 -5.93 1.57 15.92
CA TRP A 22 -5.01 1.75 14.81
C TRP A 22 -3.55 1.97 15.25
N VAL A 23 -3.20 2.01 16.52
CA VAL A 23 -1.78 2.23 16.89
C VAL A 23 -0.93 1.02 16.52
N ASP A 24 -1.43 -0.19 16.77
CA ASP A 24 -0.69 -1.45 16.61
C ASP A 24 -1.41 -2.46 15.69
N ALA A 25 -2.34 -2.00 14.85
CA ALA A 25 -3.19 -2.84 14.02
C ALA A 25 -2.41 -3.54 12.89
N VAL A 26 -2.86 -4.74 12.52
CA VAL A 26 -2.52 -5.36 11.24
C VAL A 26 -3.65 -5.07 10.26
N ILE A 27 -3.36 -4.26 9.24
CA ILE A 27 -4.31 -3.87 8.19
C ILE A 27 -4.02 -4.67 6.93
N TYR A 28 -5.04 -5.33 6.39
CA TYR A 28 -4.92 -6.15 5.19
C TYR A 28 -5.46 -5.41 3.97
N GLN A 29 -4.59 -5.10 3.01
CA GLN A 29 -4.99 -4.46 1.76
C GLN A 29 -5.61 -5.49 0.82
N VAL A 30 -6.85 -5.22 0.42
CA VAL A 30 -7.59 -5.91 -0.63
C VAL A 30 -7.64 -5.01 -1.86
N TYR A 31 -7.23 -5.57 -3.00
CA TYR A 31 -7.44 -4.99 -4.33
C TYR A 31 -8.67 -5.64 -4.95
N PRO A 32 -9.87 -5.02 -4.92
CA PRO A 32 -11.14 -5.70 -5.17
C PRO A 32 -11.17 -6.48 -6.48
N ARG A 33 -10.67 -5.87 -7.58
CA ARG A 33 -10.60 -6.47 -8.93
C ARG A 33 -9.99 -7.86 -8.99
N SER A 34 -9.08 -8.19 -8.07
CA SER A 34 -8.29 -9.41 -8.11
C SER A 34 -8.39 -10.26 -6.85
N PHE A 35 -9.29 -9.94 -5.92
CA PHE A 35 -9.38 -10.66 -4.66
C PHE A 35 -10.26 -11.90 -4.71
N ALA A 36 -11.57 -11.72 -4.96
CA ALA A 36 -12.52 -12.83 -5.03
C ALA A 36 -13.73 -12.43 -5.89
N ASP A 37 -14.03 -13.27 -6.89
CA ASP A 37 -15.14 -13.13 -7.82
C ASP A 37 -16.33 -13.98 -7.34
N ALA A 38 -17.46 -13.33 -7.02
CA ALA A 38 -18.67 -14.00 -6.53
C ALA A 38 -19.70 -14.28 -7.64
N ASP A 39 -19.73 -13.48 -8.71
CA ASP A 39 -20.71 -13.60 -9.79
C ASP A 39 -20.21 -14.41 -11.02
N GLY A 40 -18.93 -14.74 -11.04
CA GLY A 40 -18.25 -15.53 -12.07
C GLY A 40 -17.88 -14.74 -13.32
N ASN A 41 -17.83 -13.41 -13.26
CA ASN A 41 -17.52 -12.54 -14.41
C ASN A 41 -16.01 -12.43 -14.72
N GLY A 42 -15.15 -13.00 -13.88
CA GLY A 42 -13.69 -12.98 -14.00
C GLY A 42 -13.00 -11.82 -13.28
N MET A 43 -13.74 -10.97 -12.57
CA MET A 43 -13.26 -9.84 -11.77
C MET A 43 -13.77 -9.98 -10.34
N GLY A 44 -12.94 -9.66 -9.36
CA GLY A 44 -13.38 -9.66 -7.98
C GLY A 44 -14.34 -8.51 -7.66
N ASP A 45 -15.22 -8.74 -6.69
CA ASP A 45 -16.34 -7.85 -6.33
C ASP A 45 -16.54 -7.79 -4.80
N LEU A 46 -17.38 -6.85 -4.32
CA LEU A 46 -17.60 -6.63 -2.88
C LEU A 46 -18.27 -7.83 -2.19
N ALA A 47 -19.13 -8.56 -2.91
CA ALA A 47 -19.75 -9.78 -2.37
C ALA A 47 -18.70 -10.89 -2.19
N GLY A 48 -17.73 -10.98 -3.09
CA GLY A 48 -16.56 -11.84 -3.00
C GLY A 48 -15.67 -11.49 -1.81
N VAL A 49 -15.41 -10.20 -1.57
CA VAL A 49 -14.71 -9.75 -0.35
C VAL A 49 -15.48 -10.17 0.90
N THR A 50 -16.80 -9.94 0.93
CA THR A 50 -17.69 -10.31 2.05
C THR A 50 -17.60 -11.81 2.35
N ALA A 51 -17.64 -12.65 1.31
CA ALA A 51 -17.52 -14.10 1.44
C ALA A 51 -16.17 -14.57 1.99
N LYS A 52 -15.14 -13.72 1.99
CA LYS A 52 -13.79 -14.01 2.49
C LYS A 52 -13.47 -13.35 3.83
N LEU A 53 -14.38 -12.59 4.43
CA LEU A 53 -14.20 -12.09 5.80
C LEU A 53 -13.87 -13.19 6.82
N PRO A 54 -14.46 -14.41 6.77
CA PRO A 54 -14.05 -15.50 7.67
C PRO A 54 -12.58 -15.90 7.50
N TYR A 55 -12.04 -15.86 6.29
CA TYR A 55 -10.63 -16.13 6.02
C TYR A 55 -9.74 -15.04 6.64
N LEU A 56 -10.09 -13.76 6.44
CA LEU A 56 -9.35 -12.63 6.99
C LEU A 56 -9.39 -12.63 8.53
N GLN A 57 -10.54 -12.96 9.12
CA GLN A 57 -10.67 -13.14 10.55
C GLN A 57 -9.78 -14.29 11.07
N GLN A 58 -9.69 -15.41 10.33
CA GLN A 58 -8.80 -16.52 10.67
C GLN A 58 -7.32 -16.14 10.58
N LEU A 59 -6.93 -15.31 9.60
CA LEU A 59 -5.59 -14.75 9.49
C LEU A 59 -5.24 -13.84 10.68
N GLY A 60 -6.26 -13.32 11.37
CA GLY A 60 -6.11 -12.56 12.61
C GLY A 60 -5.86 -11.08 12.41
N VAL A 61 -6.12 -10.54 11.21
CA VAL A 61 -5.98 -9.11 10.91
C VAL A 61 -7.02 -8.30 11.70
N ASP A 62 -6.75 -7.02 11.93
CA ASP A 62 -7.62 -6.13 12.70
C ASP A 62 -8.51 -5.27 11.78
N ALA A 63 -8.04 -5.00 10.55
CA ALA A 63 -8.75 -4.18 9.57
C ALA A 63 -8.54 -4.68 8.14
N VAL A 64 -9.49 -4.35 7.27
CA VAL A 64 -9.40 -4.50 5.82
C VAL A 64 -9.34 -3.12 5.20
N TRP A 65 -8.31 -2.85 4.40
CA TRP A 65 -8.26 -1.66 3.54
C TRP A 65 -8.65 -2.08 2.11
N LEU A 66 -9.71 -1.47 1.58
CA LEU A 66 -10.14 -1.64 0.20
C LEU A 66 -9.50 -0.57 -0.68
N SER A 67 -8.72 -0.98 -1.70
CA SER A 67 -8.44 -0.13 -2.86
C SER A 67 -9.76 0.28 -3.56
N PRO A 68 -9.75 1.31 -4.44
CA PRO A 68 -10.97 1.91 -4.96
C PRO A 68 -11.96 0.92 -5.58
N PHE A 69 -13.23 1.07 -5.21
CA PHE A 69 -14.38 0.35 -5.77
C PHE A 69 -15.49 1.31 -6.25
N TYR A 70 -15.17 2.60 -6.31
CA TYR A 70 -16.05 3.67 -6.77
C TYR A 70 -16.30 3.58 -8.27
N VAL A 71 -17.38 4.20 -8.74
CA VAL A 71 -17.67 4.32 -10.18
C VAL A 71 -16.47 4.93 -10.89
N SER A 72 -15.92 4.20 -11.87
CA SER A 72 -14.69 4.57 -12.56
C SER A 72 -14.60 3.92 -13.94
N PRO A 73 -14.09 4.62 -14.97
CA PRO A 73 -13.74 4.00 -16.25
C PRO A 73 -12.64 2.94 -16.19
N GLN A 74 -11.99 2.75 -15.03
CA GLN A 74 -10.95 1.77 -14.75
C GLN A 74 -9.65 1.98 -15.57
N LYS A 75 -9.37 3.22 -16.01
CA LYS A 75 -8.13 3.51 -16.75
C LYS A 75 -6.89 3.45 -15.87
N ASP A 76 -7.05 3.64 -14.57
CA ASP A 76 -6.01 3.41 -13.57
C ASP A 76 -6.51 2.43 -12.49
N GLY A 77 -7.25 1.41 -12.91
CA GLY A 77 -7.72 0.33 -12.03
C GLY A 77 -8.57 0.81 -10.84
N GLY A 78 -9.33 1.89 -11.03
CA GLY A 78 -10.25 2.45 -10.03
C GLY A 78 -9.80 3.80 -9.45
N TYR A 79 -8.54 4.19 -9.62
CA TYR A 79 -8.03 5.48 -9.13
C TYR A 79 -8.50 6.68 -9.98
N ASP A 80 -9.01 6.45 -11.18
CA ASP A 80 -9.74 7.44 -11.97
C ASP A 80 -11.23 7.47 -11.57
N VAL A 81 -11.57 8.09 -10.43
CA VAL A 81 -12.93 8.11 -9.85
C VAL A 81 -13.88 9.06 -10.58
N ALA A 82 -15.01 8.56 -11.07
CA ALA A 82 -16.05 9.35 -11.74
C ALA A 82 -17.25 9.68 -10.83
N ASP A 83 -17.50 8.91 -9.78
CA ASP A 83 -18.45 9.24 -8.70
C ASP A 83 -17.95 8.69 -7.36
N TYR A 84 -17.64 9.57 -6.41
CA TYR A 84 -17.11 9.21 -5.09
C TYR A 84 -18.16 8.65 -4.12
N ARG A 85 -19.46 8.79 -4.43
CA ARG A 85 -20.57 8.42 -3.54
C ARG A 85 -21.39 7.24 -4.08
N ASP A 86 -20.87 6.50 -5.05
CA ASP A 86 -21.49 5.28 -5.55
C ASP A 86 -20.44 4.18 -5.81
N VAL A 87 -20.90 2.94 -5.87
CA VAL A 87 -20.09 1.75 -6.14
C VAL A 87 -20.11 1.48 -7.64
N ASP A 88 -18.96 1.14 -8.24
CA ASP A 88 -18.94 0.74 -9.64
C ASP A 88 -19.78 -0.54 -9.84
N PRO A 89 -20.65 -0.60 -10.86
CA PRO A 89 -21.41 -1.81 -11.16
C PRO A 89 -20.55 -3.07 -11.39
N LEU A 90 -19.25 -2.92 -11.71
CA LEU A 90 -18.29 -4.03 -11.76
C LEU A 90 -18.05 -4.69 -10.40
N PHE A 91 -18.20 -3.95 -9.30
CA PHE A 91 -17.94 -4.42 -7.93
C PHE A 91 -19.21 -4.66 -7.11
N GLY A 92 -20.37 -4.22 -7.60
CA GLY A 92 -21.67 -4.42 -6.96
C GLY A 92 -22.46 -3.13 -6.83
N THR A 93 -23.05 -2.92 -5.66
CA THR A 93 -23.92 -1.77 -5.35
C THR A 93 -23.56 -1.15 -4.00
N LEU A 94 -24.08 0.06 -3.71
CA LEU A 94 -23.99 0.63 -2.36
C LEU A 94 -24.55 -0.29 -1.27
N ALA A 95 -25.59 -1.08 -1.58
CA ALA A 95 -26.13 -2.03 -0.61
C ALA A 95 -25.16 -3.19 -0.31
N ASP A 96 -24.34 -3.59 -1.29
CA ASP A 96 -23.29 -4.59 -1.07
C ASP A 96 -22.13 -4.00 -0.25
N ALA A 97 -21.82 -2.72 -0.41
CA ALA A 97 -20.87 -2.02 0.45
C ALA A 97 -21.37 -1.94 1.90
N ASP A 98 -22.63 -1.54 2.11
CA ASP A 98 -23.25 -1.53 3.45
C ASP A 98 -23.21 -2.94 4.08
N ALA A 99 -23.57 -3.98 3.31
CA ALA A 99 -23.52 -5.36 3.78
C ALA A 99 -22.10 -5.85 4.12
N LEU A 100 -21.08 -5.44 3.34
CA LEU A 100 -19.68 -5.74 3.62
C LEU A 100 -19.23 -5.08 4.93
N ILE A 101 -19.57 -3.81 5.15
CA ILE A 101 -19.22 -3.06 6.36
C ILE A 101 -19.87 -3.72 7.59
N ASP A 102 -21.17 -3.99 7.53
CA ASP A 102 -21.91 -4.65 8.60
C ASP A 102 -21.30 -6.03 8.93
N ALA A 103 -21.05 -6.85 7.91
CA ALA A 103 -20.47 -8.18 8.09
C ALA A 103 -19.04 -8.14 8.65
N ALA A 104 -18.24 -7.15 8.26
CA ALA A 104 -16.90 -6.96 8.80
C ALA A 104 -16.94 -6.58 10.28
N HIS A 105 -17.83 -5.65 10.67
CA HIS A 105 -18.04 -5.27 12.06
C HIS A 105 -18.55 -6.43 12.92
N GLU A 106 -19.46 -7.26 12.39
CA GLU A 106 -19.91 -8.50 13.04
C GLU A 106 -18.76 -9.49 13.25
N ALA A 107 -17.81 -9.55 12.31
CA ALA A 107 -16.58 -10.34 12.43
C ALA A 107 -15.52 -9.68 13.34
N GLY A 108 -15.75 -8.46 13.84
CA GLY A 108 -14.81 -7.70 14.66
C GLY A 108 -13.64 -7.11 13.87
N LEU A 109 -13.80 -6.95 12.55
CA LEU A 109 -12.85 -6.31 11.64
C LEU A 109 -13.27 -4.85 11.40
N ARG A 110 -12.29 -3.98 11.17
CA ARG A 110 -12.49 -2.60 10.71
C ARG A 110 -12.45 -2.51 9.19
N ILE A 111 -13.14 -1.54 8.59
CA ILE A 111 -13.09 -1.25 7.16
C ILE A 111 -12.48 0.13 6.93
N ILE A 112 -11.35 0.16 6.22
CA ILE A 112 -10.76 1.36 5.63
C ILE A 112 -11.05 1.34 4.13
N VAL A 113 -11.39 2.48 3.54
CA VAL A 113 -11.54 2.61 2.08
C VAL A 113 -10.51 3.57 1.52
N ASP A 114 -10.13 3.41 0.26
CA ASP A 114 -9.27 4.38 -0.42
C ASP A 114 -10.03 5.71 -0.65
N LEU A 115 -9.33 6.83 -0.65
CA LEU A 115 -9.86 8.15 -1.02
C LEU A 115 -8.88 8.76 -2.01
N VAL A 116 -9.37 9.21 -3.17
CA VAL A 116 -8.55 9.76 -4.26
C VAL A 116 -8.79 11.25 -4.44
N PRO A 117 -8.14 12.13 -3.65
CA PRO A 117 -8.44 13.57 -3.63
C PRO A 117 -7.62 14.43 -4.58
N ASN A 118 -6.50 13.95 -5.11
CA ASN A 118 -5.66 14.78 -5.97
C ASN A 118 -6.31 15.07 -7.33
N HIS A 119 -7.04 14.11 -7.86
CA HIS A 119 -7.64 14.14 -9.19
C HIS A 119 -8.96 13.37 -9.21
N THR A 120 -9.78 13.63 -10.23
CA THR A 120 -10.94 12.79 -10.57
C THR A 120 -10.69 12.10 -11.91
N SER A 121 -11.61 11.22 -12.34
CA SER A 121 -11.70 10.81 -13.74
C SER A 121 -12.06 12.00 -14.63
N SER A 122 -11.63 11.97 -15.90
CA SER A 122 -12.13 12.87 -16.94
C SER A 122 -13.58 12.58 -17.33
N ALA A 123 -14.15 11.46 -16.87
CA ALA A 123 -15.57 11.16 -16.93
C ALA A 123 -16.38 11.77 -15.76
N HIS A 124 -15.73 12.33 -14.74
CA HIS A 124 -16.42 12.95 -13.61
C HIS A 124 -17.29 14.13 -14.08
N PRO A 125 -18.53 14.28 -13.56
CA PRO A 125 -19.45 15.32 -14.02
C PRO A 125 -18.87 16.74 -14.03
N TRP A 126 -18.06 17.09 -13.03
CA TRP A 126 -17.41 18.40 -12.98
C TRP A 126 -16.44 18.63 -14.14
N PHE A 127 -15.64 17.63 -14.53
CA PHE A 127 -14.68 17.81 -15.62
C PHE A 127 -15.40 17.84 -16.98
N VAL A 128 -16.44 17.03 -17.15
CA VAL A 128 -17.30 17.07 -18.34
C VAL A 128 -17.95 18.45 -18.49
N GLU A 129 -18.46 19.03 -17.40
CA GLU A 129 -19.01 20.39 -17.36
C GLU A 129 -17.95 21.45 -17.72
N ALA A 130 -16.74 21.34 -17.14
CA ALA A 130 -15.63 22.27 -17.36
C ALA A 130 -15.18 22.32 -18.83
N LEU A 131 -15.30 21.21 -19.56
CA LEU A 131 -15.01 21.14 -21.00
C LEU A 131 -16.18 21.58 -21.88
N ALA A 132 -17.43 21.32 -21.46
CA ALA A 132 -18.62 21.63 -22.24
C ALA A 132 -19.01 23.12 -22.22
N THR A 133 -18.62 23.84 -21.18
CA THR A 133 -19.03 25.22 -20.95
C THR A 133 -18.02 26.22 -21.53
N ASP A 134 -18.50 27.32 -22.11
CA ASP A 134 -17.63 28.35 -22.70
C ASP A 134 -16.81 29.06 -21.60
N PRO A 135 -15.47 28.96 -21.61
CA PRO A 135 -14.62 29.58 -20.59
C PRO A 135 -14.69 31.12 -20.56
N ALA A 136 -15.25 31.77 -21.59
CA ALA A 136 -15.48 33.22 -21.57
C ALA A 136 -16.69 33.62 -20.69
N THR A 137 -17.55 32.68 -20.32
CA THR A 137 -18.71 32.90 -19.44
C THR A 137 -18.33 32.75 -17.96
N GLU A 138 -19.16 33.31 -17.07
CA GLU A 138 -18.97 33.12 -15.62
C GLU A 138 -19.15 31.65 -15.21
N GLU A 139 -20.14 30.99 -15.80
CA GLU A 139 -20.43 29.57 -15.59
C GLU A 139 -19.23 28.71 -15.99
N GLY A 140 -18.64 28.97 -17.17
CA GLY A 140 -17.46 28.23 -17.65
C GLY A 140 -16.21 28.47 -16.80
N ARG A 141 -15.99 29.71 -16.33
CA ARG A 141 -14.91 30.00 -15.38
C ARG A 141 -15.10 29.26 -14.07
N THR A 142 -16.31 29.26 -13.52
CA THR A 142 -16.63 28.56 -12.26
C THR A 142 -16.43 27.05 -12.40
N ALA A 143 -16.93 26.45 -13.48
CA ALA A 143 -16.77 25.01 -13.73
C ALA A 143 -15.30 24.60 -13.88
N ARG A 144 -14.49 25.43 -14.58
CA ARG A 144 -13.05 25.18 -14.74
C ARG A 144 -12.24 25.42 -13.47
N ASP A 145 -12.66 26.32 -12.60
CA ASP A 145 -11.92 26.66 -11.38
C ASP A 145 -11.81 25.49 -10.38
N ARG A 146 -12.64 24.45 -10.52
CA ARG A 146 -12.53 23.20 -9.75
C ARG A 146 -11.29 22.36 -10.12
N TYR A 147 -10.67 22.63 -11.27
CA TYR A 147 -9.49 21.91 -11.77
C TYR A 147 -8.35 22.86 -12.10
N MET A 148 -7.17 22.30 -12.26
CA MET A 148 -5.95 23.04 -12.58
C MET A 148 -5.85 23.38 -14.08
N PHE A 149 -6.69 24.31 -14.55
CA PHE A 149 -6.58 24.90 -15.89
C PHE A 149 -5.62 26.09 -15.93
N ARG A 150 -4.69 26.14 -16.89
CA ARG A 150 -3.76 27.24 -17.07
C ARG A 150 -3.57 27.59 -18.55
N PRO A 151 -3.41 28.88 -18.89
CA PRO A 151 -3.05 29.27 -20.25
C PRO A 151 -1.68 28.67 -20.63
N GLY A 152 -1.54 28.28 -21.89
CA GLY A 152 -0.26 27.76 -22.40
C GLY A 152 0.81 28.85 -22.52
N ALA A 153 2.07 28.42 -22.56
CA ALA A 153 3.21 29.27 -22.88
C ALA A 153 3.39 29.41 -24.42
N GLY A 154 4.38 30.21 -24.82
CA GLY A 154 4.67 30.50 -26.23
C GLY A 154 3.81 31.63 -26.81
N VAL A 155 4.07 32.00 -28.07
CA VAL A 155 3.44 33.16 -28.74
C VAL A 155 1.93 32.97 -28.97
N ASP A 156 1.47 31.73 -29.08
CA ASP A 156 0.09 31.33 -29.38
C ASP A 156 -0.49 30.35 -28.33
N GLY A 157 0.14 30.22 -27.16
CA GLY A 157 -0.29 29.30 -26.11
C GLY A 157 -0.16 27.82 -26.47
N SER A 158 0.65 27.48 -27.49
CA SER A 158 0.82 26.11 -27.98
C SER A 158 1.79 25.25 -27.16
N GLU A 159 2.52 25.85 -26.23
CA GLU A 159 3.40 25.14 -25.30
C GLU A 159 2.70 24.97 -23.94
N PRO A 160 2.99 23.90 -23.18
CA PRO A 160 2.45 23.74 -21.84
C PRO A 160 2.90 24.90 -20.91
N PRO A 161 2.17 25.16 -19.81
CA PRO A 161 2.49 26.27 -18.90
C PRO A 161 3.88 26.18 -18.26
N ASN A 162 4.38 24.97 -18.04
CA ASN A 162 5.71 24.66 -17.51
C ASN A 162 6.18 23.29 -18.02
N ASN A 163 7.37 22.86 -17.59
CA ASN A 163 7.99 21.60 -18.03
C ASN A 163 7.61 20.33 -17.22
N TRP A 164 6.56 20.36 -16.39
CA TRP A 164 6.21 19.21 -15.54
C TRP A 164 5.87 17.96 -16.36
N GLN A 165 6.30 16.81 -15.84
CA GLN A 165 6.06 15.50 -16.43
C GLN A 165 5.09 14.67 -15.60
N SER A 166 4.32 13.83 -16.29
CA SER A 166 3.42 12.86 -15.66
C SER A 166 4.23 11.72 -15.06
N THR A 167 3.82 11.26 -13.88
CA THR A 167 4.37 10.09 -13.20
C THR A 167 4.32 8.85 -14.09
N PHE A 168 3.26 8.70 -14.89
CA PHE A 168 3.11 7.58 -15.83
C PHE A 168 3.81 7.80 -17.18
N GLY A 169 4.44 8.95 -17.41
CA GLY A 169 5.21 9.25 -18.61
C GLY A 169 4.60 10.34 -19.49
N GLY A 170 5.46 11.08 -20.18
CA GLY A 170 5.09 12.23 -21.01
C GLY A 170 4.82 13.51 -20.20
N GLN A 171 4.33 14.55 -20.87
CA GLN A 171 3.98 15.83 -20.25
C GLN A 171 2.81 15.69 -19.25
N ALA A 172 2.82 16.49 -18.18
CA ALA A 172 1.73 16.56 -17.19
C ALA A 172 0.57 17.48 -17.62
N TRP A 173 0.61 18.05 -18.82
CA TRP A 173 -0.38 19.01 -19.29
C TRP A 173 -0.99 18.56 -20.61
N THR A 174 -2.32 18.65 -20.72
CA THR A 174 -3.02 18.38 -21.98
C THR A 174 -3.81 19.61 -22.42
N ARG A 175 -3.64 20.02 -23.68
CA ARG A 175 -4.36 21.16 -24.25
C ARG A 175 -5.81 20.80 -24.53
N THR A 176 -6.74 21.65 -24.11
CA THR A 176 -8.16 21.50 -24.42
C THR A 176 -8.54 22.08 -25.77
N THR A 177 -9.73 21.71 -26.24
CA THR A 177 -10.42 22.38 -27.33
C THR A 177 -11.68 23.03 -26.75
N ASN A 178 -11.88 24.33 -26.98
CA ASN A 178 -13.06 25.05 -26.51
C ASN A 178 -14.32 24.57 -27.28
N PRO A 179 -15.53 24.84 -26.75
CA PRO A 179 -16.78 24.45 -27.41
C PRO A 179 -16.97 25.00 -28.83
N ASP A 180 -16.33 26.13 -29.16
CA ASP A 180 -16.34 26.74 -30.49
C ASP A 180 -15.30 26.14 -31.46
N GLY A 181 -14.52 25.14 -31.01
CA GLY A 181 -13.47 24.48 -31.76
C GLY A 181 -12.12 25.19 -31.75
N THR A 182 -11.99 26.32 -31.05
CA THR A 182 -10.71 27.01 -30.90
C THR A 182 -9.81 26.30 -29.88
N PRO A 183 -8.47 26.44 -29.98
CA PRO A 183 -7.58 25.91 -28.96
C PRO A 183 -7.86 26.55 -27.60
N GLY A 184 -8.01 25.73 -26.57
CA GLY A 184 -8.25 26.17 -25.20
C GLY A 184 -7.01 26.16 -24.32
N ASP A 185 -7.25 26.36 -23.02
CA ASP A 185 -6.25 26.23 -21.95
C ASP A 185 -5.78 24.79 -21.80
N TRP A 186 -4.69 24.62 -21.04
CA TRP A 186 -4.14 23.33 -20.64
C TRP A 186 -4.69 22.93 -19.28
N TYR A 187 -5.00 21.65 -19.08
CA TYR A 187 -5.29 21.11 -17.75
C TYR A 187 -4.13 20.25 -17.27
N LEU A 188 -3.85 20.31 -15.97
CA LEU A 188 -2.86 19.48 -15.30
C LEU A 188 -3.42 18.07 -15.09
N HIS A 189 -2.55 17.09 -15.28
CA HIS A 189 -2.72 15.70 -14.87
C HIS A 189 -1.35 15.14 -14.46
N LEU A 190 -1.11 14.98 -13.16
CA LEU A 190 0.15 14.39 -12.66
C LEU A 190 0.27 12.90 -13.00
N PHE A 191 -0.85 12.23 -13.27
CA PHE A 191 -0.93 10.81 -13.63
C PHE A 191 -1.38 10.65 -15.10
N ASP A 192 -2.35 9.79 -15.41
CA ASP A 192 -2.86 9.65 -16.76
C ASP A 192 -3.62 10.92 -17.20
N SER A 193 -3.70 11.19 -18.51
CA SER A 193 -4.47 12.34 -19.00
C SER A 193 -5.98 12.20 -18.75
N SER A 194 -6.47 11.01 -18.42
CA SER A 194 -7.82 10.82 -17.90
C SER A 194 -7.99 11.12 -16.40
N GLN A 195 -6.93 11.57 -15.71
CA GLN A 195 -6.95 11.94 -14.29
C GLN A 195 -6.64 13.44 -14.11
N PRO A 196 -7.54 14.36 -14.52
CA PRO A 196 -7.35 15.80 -14.31
C PRO A 196 -7.25 16.16 -12.82
N ASP A 197 -6.19 16.90 -12.47
CA ASP A 197 -5.91 17.36 -11.11
C ASP A 197 -6.92 18.42 -10.66
N LEU A 198 -7.46 18.23 -9.45
CA LEU A 198 -8.33 19.17 -8.77
C LEU A 198 -7.57 20.41 -8.29
N ASN A 199 -8.27 21.53 -8.21
CA ASN A 199 -7.77 22.77 -7.64
C ASN A 199 -8.21 22.90 -6.17
N TRP A 200 -7.34 22.55 -5.24
CA TRP A 200 -7.59 22.61 -3.79
C TRP A 200 -7.61 24.02 -3.18
N GLU A 201 -7.34 25.06 -3.98
CA GLU A 201 -7.61 26.45 -3.59
C GLU A 201 -9.10 26.81 -3.71
N ASN A 202 -9.86 26.04 -4.49
CA ASN A 202 -11.29 26.25 -4.66
C ASN A 202 -12.06 25.70 -3.43
N PRO A 203 -12.89 26.53 -2.76
CA PRO A 203 -13.64 26.10 -1.57
C PRO A 203 -14.71 25.03 -1.86
N GLU A 204 -15.30 25.00 -3.05
CA GLU A 204 -16.28 23.95 -3.43
C GLU A 204 -15.63 22.57 -3.47
N VAL A 205 -14.37 22.48 -3.90
CA VAL A 205 -13.59 21.23 -3.85
C VAL A 205 -13.36 20.80 -2.40
N ARG A 206 -13.04 21.73 -1.51
CA ARG A 206 -12.83 21.43 -0.08
C ARG A 206 -14.11 20.91 0.57
N ASP A 207 -15.21 21.64 0.39
CA ASP A 207 -16.51 21.31 0.94
C ASP A 207 -17.00 19.94 0.45
N GLU A 208 -16.85 19.66 -0.86
CA GLU A 208 -17.26 18.38 -1.44
C GLU A 208 -16.55 17.19 -0.81
N PHE A 209 -15.24 17.28 -0.59
CA PHE A 209 -14.49 16.17 0.00
C PHE A 209 -14.81 15.96 1.48
N GLU A 210 -15.11 17.02 2.23
CA GLU A 210 -15.66 16.84 3.58
C GLU A 210 -17.01 16.12 3.55
N ASP A 211 -17.87 16.42 2.57
CA ASP A 211 -19.14 15.72 2.39
C ASP A 211 -18.97 14.27 1.89
N ILE A 212 -17.95 13.98 1.08
CA ILE A 212 -17.59 12.60 0.69
C ILE A 212 -17.12 11.81 1.91
N LEU A 213 -16.29 12.39 2.77
CA LEU A 213 -15.87 11.76 4.03
C LEU A 213 -17.09 11.40 4.88
N ARG A 214 -17.98 12.38 5.13
CA ARG A 214 -19.21 12.16 5.90
C ARG A 214 -20.11 11.09 5.28
N PHE A 215 -20.25 11.08 3.96
CA PHE A 215 -21.05 10.07 3.26
C PHE A 215 -20.63 8.63 3.57
N TRP A 216 -19.32 8.36 3.62
CA TRP A 216 -18.80 7.02 3.94
C TRP A 216 -18.73 6.75 5.45
N LEU A 217 -18.42 7.77 6.26
CA LEU A 217 -18.44 7.66 7.72
C LEU A 217 -19.85 7.39 8.27
N ASP A 218 -20.88 8.00 7.68
CA ASP A 218 -22.30 7.77 8.02
C ASP A 218 -22.74 6.31 7.76
N ARG A 219 -22.01 5.59 6.89
CA ARG A 219 -22.20 4.16 6.61
C ARG A 219 -21.39 3.25 7.51
N GLY A 220 -20.53 3.80 8.37
CA GLY A 220 -19.71 3.02 9.31
C GLY A 220 -18.32 2.65 8.81
N VAL A 221 -17.81 3.28 7.75
CA VAL A 221 -16.39 3.15 7.40
C VAL A 221 -15.53 3.63 8.58
N ASP A 222 -14.49 2.86 8.93
CA ASP A 222 -13.60 3.11 10.08
C ASP A 222 -12.34 3.90 9.69
N GLY A 223 -12.20 4.32 8.43
CA GLY A 223 -11.15 5.25 8.03
C GLY A 223 -10.90 5.31 6.53
N PHE A 224 -9.94 6.15 6.16
CA PHE A 224 -9.56 6.38 4.78
C PHE A 224 -8.04 6.25 4.59
N ARG A 225 -7.63 5.48 3.60
CA ARG A 225 -6.28 5.62 3.02
C ARG A 225 -6.36 6.70 1.96
N VAL A 226 -5.59 7.77 2.14
CA VAL A 226 -5.62 8.93 1.26
C VAL A 226 -4.52 8.78 0.22
N ASP A 227 -4.94 8.57 -1.03
CA ASP A 227 -4.09 8.49 -2.21
C ASP A 227 -3.42 9.84 -2.49
N VAL A 228 -2.11 9.81 -2.80
CA VAL A 228 -1.32 10.98 -3.19
C VAL A 228 -1.57 12.14 -2.22
N ALA A 229 -1.52 11.85 -0.92
CA ALA A 229 -1.85 12.80 0.14
C ALA A 229 -0.95 14.05 0.12
N HIS A 230 0.22 13.93 -0.46
CA HIS A 230 1.17 15.02 -0.65
C HIS A 230 0.84 15.89 -1.88
N GLY A 231 -0.03 15.47 -2.80
CA GLY A 231 -0.23 16.14 -4.08
C GLY A 231 -1.26 17.27 -4.12
N LEU A 232 -2.07 17.46 -3.08
CA LEU A 232 -3.30 18.27 -3.17
C LEU A 232 -3.02 19.75 -3.48
N VAL A 233 -1.93 20.31 -2.95
CA VAL A 233 -1.57 21.73 -3.13
C VAL A 233 -0.32 21.84 -3.99
N LYS A 234 -0.38 22.73 -5.00
CA LYS A 234 0.72 23.01 -5.92
C LYS A 234 1.39 24.34 -5.57
N ALA A 235 2.68 24.48 -5.85
CA ALA A 235 3.47 25.67 -5.52
C ALA A 235 2.99 26.90 -6.33
N GLU A 236 2.95 28.06 -5.67
CA GLU A 236 2.59 29.32 -6.32
C GLU A 236 3.51 29.60 -7.51
N GLY A 237 2.93 30.05 -8.61
CA GLY A 237 3.66 30.35 -9.85
C GLY A 237 4.04 29.12 -10.69
N LEU A 238 3.79 27.90 -10.21
CA LEU A 238 3.99 26.64 -10.93
C LEU A 238 5.40 26.54 -11.56
N PRO A 239 6.49 26.72 -10.77
CA PRO A 239 7.85 26.78 -11.32
C PRO A 239 8.24 25.45 -11.99
N ASP A 240 9.11 25.55 -13.00
CA ASP A 240 9.67 24.39 -13.69
C ASP A 240 10.35 23.42 -12.72
N HIS A 241 10.33 22.13 -13.07
CA HIS A 241 10.99 21.04 -12.37
C HIS A 241 11.61 20.07 -13.37
N ALA A 242 12.91 19.80 -13.22
CA ALA A 242 13.67 19.07 -14.24
C ALA A 242 13.42 17.55 -14.24
N GLU A 243 13.04 16.99 -13.10
CA GLU A 243 12.93 15.53 -12.92
C GLU A 243 11.50 15.03 -13.18
N ARG A 244 11.41 13.85 -13.82
CA ARG A 244 10.14 13.11 -13.90
C ARG A 244 9.97 12.34 -12.57
N PRO A 245 8.85 12.51 -11.86
CA PRO A 245 8.58 11.68 -10.70
C PRO A 245 8.30 10.26 -11.20
N GLY A 246 8.96 9.26 -10.62
CA GLY A 246 8.57 7.87 -10.80
C GLY A 246 7.57 7.46 -9.73
N MET A 247 6.85 6.36 -9.98
CA MET A 247 5.87 5.80 -9.03
C MET A 247 6.47 5.47 -7.64
N VAL A 248 7.78 5.21 -7.56
CA VAL A 248 8.48 4.72 -6.36
C VAL A 248 9.82 5.48 -6.14
N THR A 249 9.94 6.74 -6.55
CA THR A 249 11.26 7.41 -6.60
C THR A 249 11.54 8.42 -5.49
N ASP A 250 10.51 8.98 -4.84
CA ASP A 250 10.70 10.21 -4.06
C ASP A 250 10.98 9.99 -2.56
N ALA A 251 10.88 8.76 -2.05
CA ALA A 251 11.09 8.41 -0.63
C ALA A 251 12.48 7.80 -0.32
N GLY A 252 13.46 7.97 -1.22
CA GLY A 252 14.79 7.37 -1.10
C GLY A 252 15.58 7.76 0.14
N LEU A 253 16.25 6.78 0.77
CA LEU A 253 17.34 7.04 1.71
C LEU A 253 18.52 7.65 0.92
N ALA A 254 18.99 8.83 1.32
CA ALA A 254 20.26 9.36 0.85
C ALA A 254 21.36 8.32 1.14
N PRO A 255 22.18 7.90 0.17
CA PRO A 255 23.23 6.92 0.44
C PRO A 255 24.24 7.51 1.43
N ALA A 256 24.54 6.75 2.48
CA ALA A 256 25.66 7.02 3.36
C ALA A 256 26.97 6.74 2.61
N ALA A 257 27.71 7.82 2.32
CA ALA A 257 29.06 7.90 1.76
C ALA A 257 29.23 7.70 0.23
N PRO A 258 30.13 8.49 -0.41
CA PRO A 258 30.38 8.43 -1.85
C PRO A 258 31.24 7.21 -2.19
N SER A 259 30.68 6.24 -2.91
CA SER A 259 31.47 5.19 -3.54
C SER A 259 32.11 5.73 -4.81
N THR A 260 33.43 5.91 -4.77
CA THR A 260 34.26 6.10 -5.96
C THR A 260 34.36 4.77 -6.73
N ASP A 261 33.66 4.60 -7.84
CA ASP A 261 34.19 3.97 -9.07
C ASP A 261 33.22 4.11 -10.24
N ASP A 262 33.79 4.33 -11.42
CA ASP A 262 33.18 4.84 -12.64
C ASP A 262 32.72 3.72 -13.58
N GLY A 263 31.63 3.94 -14.32
CA GLY A 263 31.09 2.96 -15.27
C GLY A 263 30.08 3.46 -16.30
N MET A 264 30.46 4.48 -17.08
CA MET A 264 29.87 4.92 -18.37
C MET A 264 28.58 5.76 -18.36
N ASP A 265 28.81 7.07 -18.22
CA ASP A 265 27.98 8.18 -18.69
C ASP A 265 28.01 8.31 -20.23
N VAL A 266 26.84 8.55 -20.85
CA VAL A 266 26.72 8.96 -22.26
C VAL A 266 25.83 10.20 -22.39
N SER A 267 26.17 11.30 -21.72
CA SER A 267 25.96 12.67 -22.21
C SER A 267 26.62 13.67 -21.26
N GLY A 268 27.70 14.30 -21.73
CA GLY A 268 28.51 15.25 -20.96
C GLY A 268 27.78 16.54 -20.57
N HIS A 269 27.01 16.47 -19.49
CA HIS A 269 26.65 17.59 -18.64
C HIS A 269 27.02 17.22 -17.20
N ALA A 270 28.14 17.78 -16.75
CA ALA A 270 28.47 17.79 -15.33
C ALA A 270 27.55 18.81 -14.66
N GLU A 271 26.57 18.36 -13.86
CA GLU A 271 25.96 19.17 -12.80
C GLU A 271 25.10 18.29 -11.88
N GLU A 272 25.44 18.40 -10.58
CA GLU A 272 24.60 18.18 -9.39
C GLU A 272 24.07 16.77 -9.09
N ASN A 273 24.17 16.42 -7.80
CA ASN A 273 23.72 15.16 -7.22
C ASN A 273 22.19 15.03 -7.40
N PRO A 274 21.65 14.06 -8.18
CA PRO A 274 20.22 13.96 -8.53
C PRO A 274 19.30 13.53 -7.37
N ARG A 275 19.72 13.75 -6.11
CA ARG A 275 18.97 13.41 -4.90
C ARG A 275 19.13 14.48 -3.81
N ASP A 276 19.45 15.71 -4.21
CA ASP A 276 19.40 16.83 -3.27
C ASP A 276 17.94 17.22 -3.01
N HIS A 277 17.35 16.66 -1.95
CA HIS A 277 16.01 17.00 -1.45
C HIS A 277 15.91 18.45 -0.90
N SER A 278 16.87 19.33 -1.22
CA SER A 278 16.85 20.75 -0.86
C SER A 278 15.83 21.56 -1.67
N HIS A 279 15.38 21.03 -2.81
CA HIS A 279 14.35 21.66 -3.64
C HIS A 279 13.02 20.89 -3.53
N PRO A 280 11.97 21.48 -2.93
CA PRO A 280 10.67 20.84 -2.85
C PRO A 280 10.10 20.65 -4.25
N VAL A 281 9.62 19.43 -4.53
CA VAL A 281 8.88 19.10 -5.75
C VAL A 281 7.67 20.05 -5.85
N PRO A 282 7.56 20.91 -6.87
CA PRO A 282 6.63 22.04 -6.82
C PRO A 282 5.16 21.63 -6.93
N TYR A 283 4.88 20.39 -7.31
CA TYR A 283 3.52 19.87 -7.38
C TYR A 283 3.16 18.95 -6.21
N HIS A 284 4.08 18.71 -5.27
CA HIS A 284 3.89 17.85 -4.10
C HIS A 284 4.32 18.57 -2.80
N ASP A 285 3.83 18.07 -1.68
CA ASP A 285 4.27 18.35 -0.31
C ASP A 285 4.39 19.85 0.04
N GLN A 286 3.47 20.65 -0.48
CA GLN A 286 3.36 22.07 -0.17
C GLN A 286 2.67 22.26 1.18
N GLU A 287 3.12 23.23 1.99
CA GLU A 287 2.66 23.40 3.38
C GLU A 287 1.13 23.55 3.52
N GLY A 288 0.42 24.00 2.47
CA GLY A 288 -1.04 24.12 2.44
C GLY A 288 -1.78 22.79 2.64
N VAL A 289 -1.18 21.63 2.31
CA VAL A 289 -1.81 20.31 2.48
C VAL A 289 -2.18 20.03 3.94
N HIS A 290 -1.36 20.51 4.89
CA HIS A 290 -1.57 20.27 6.31
C HIS A 290 -2.85 20.97 6.83
N GLU A 291 -3.29 22.07 6.23
CA GLU A 291 -4.56 22.70 6.60
C GLU A 291 -5.77 21.83 6.21
N ILE A 292 -5.70 21.19 5.04
CA ILE A 292 -6.75 20.27 4.54
C ILE A 292 -6.88 19.09 5.50
N TYR A 293 -5.76 18.46 5.89
CA TYR A 293 -5.79 17.31 6.80
C TYR A 293 -6.24 17.64 8.22
N ARG A 294 -5.97 18.86 8.72
CA ARG A 294 -6.57 19.32 9.97
C ARG A 294 -8.08 19.48 9.87
N SER A 295 -8.58 19.96 8.74
CA SER A 295 -10.03 20.04 8.51
C SER A 295 -10.66 18.66 8.54
N TRP A 296 -10.09 17.70 7.80
CA TRP A 296 -10.58 16.32 7.75
C TRP A 296 -10.46 15.60 9.09
N ASN A 297 -9.40 15.83 9.86
CA ASN A 297 -9.32 15.34 11.24
C ASN A 297 -10.50 15.84 12.09
N GLY A 298 -10.88 17.11 11.91
CA GLY A 298 -12.07 17.71 12.54
C GLY A 298 -13.36 16.99 12.16
N VAL A 299 -13.54 16.64 10.87
CA VAL A 299 -14.68 15.84 10.39
C VAL A 299 -14.71 14.46 11.05
N LEU A 300 -13.58 13.76 11.07
CA LEU A 300 -13.50 12.43 11.69
C LEU A 300 -13.79 12.46 13.19
N ALA A 301 -13.39 13.53 13.88
CA ALA A 301 -13.68 13.73 15.30
C ALA A 301 -15.17 13.95 15.62
N GLU A 302 -16.03 14.14 14.61
CA GLU A 302 -17.50 14.14 14.75
C GLU A 302 -18.07 12.74 15.04
N TYR A 303 -17.30 11.67 14.80
CA TYR A 303 -17.75 10.28 14.86
C TYR A 303 -17.16 9.50 16.05
N ASP A 304 -18.03 8.81 16.80
CA ASP A 304 -17.67 8.12 18.05
C ASP A 304 -16.90 6.79 17.85
N HIS A 305 -16.81 6.28 16.61
CA HIS A 305 -16.16 4.99 16.31
C HIS A 305 -14.65 5.09 16.03
N ASP A 306 -14.04 6.25 16.29
CA ASP A 306 -12.59 6.52 16.18
C ASP A 306 -12.04 6.21 14.76
N PRO A 307 -12.62 6.82 13.70
CA PRO A 307 -12.14 6.62 12.34
C PRO A 307 -10.74 7.20 12.14
N VAL A 308 -10.02 6.70 11.14
CA VAL A 308 -8.62 7.11 10.87
C VAL A 308 -8.37 7.69 9.49
N LEU A 309 -7.29 8.46 9.37
CA LEU A 309 -6.70 8.90 8.11
C LEU A 309 -5.29 8.31 8.00
N VAL A 310 -5.01 7.69 6.86
CA VAL A 310 -3.73 7.06 6.55
C VAL A 310 -3.16 7.73 5.30
N ALA A 311 -2.01 8.40 5.43
CA ALA A 311 -1.37 9.09 4.32
C ALA A 311 -0.63 8.11 3.41
N GLU A 312 -0.93 8.12 2.12
CA GLU A 312 0.05 7.76 1.11
C GLU A 312 0.82 9.01 0.68
N ALA A 313 2.08 9.10 1.10
CA ALA A 313 2.91 10.28 0.82
C ALA A 313 4.36 9.87 0.53
N TRP A 314 4.80 10.09 -0.71
CA TRP A 314 6.17 9.86 -1.13
C TRP A 314 6.98 11.12 -0.92
N VAL A 315 7.37 11.36 0.33
CA VAL A 315 8.06 12.61 0.70
C VAL A 315 9.40 12.32 1.37
N ALA A 316 10.38 13.14 1.01
CA ALA A 316 11.72 13.13 1.58
C ALA A 316 12.18 14.57 1.91
N PRO A 317 13.02 14.76 2.95
CA PRO A 317 13.47 13.73 3.91
C PRO A 317 12.32 13.21 4.80
N LEU A 318 12.51 12.04 5.43
CA LEU A 318 11.48 11.35 6.22
C LEU A 318 10.82 12.23 7.31
N GLU A 319 11.54 13.21 7.86
CA GLU A 319 10.98 14.23 8.76
C GLU A 319 9.71 14.88 8.19
N ARG A 320 9.66 15.13 6.87
CA ARG A 320 8.51 15.72 6.19
C ARG A 320 7.29 14.80 6.20
N LEU A 321 7.48 13.49 6.03
CA LEU A 321 6.41 12.49 6.15
C LEU A 321 5.75 12.55 7.53
N PHE A 322 6.57 12.61 8.59
CA PHE A 322 6.06 12.64 9.96
C PHE A 322 5.34 13.94 10.32
N ARG A 323 5.39 14.98 9.47
CA ARG A 323 4.55 16.18 9.65
C ARG A 323 3.06 15.87 9.44
N TYR A 324 2.73 14.95 8.54
CA TYR A 324 1.35 14.57 8.23
C TYR A 324 0.65 13.87 9.40
N VAL A 325 1.42 13.28 10.33
CA VAL A 325 0.89 12.55 11.49
C VAL A 325 1.07 13.29 12.81
N ARG A 326 1.24 14.62 12.76
CA ARG A 326 1.22 15.46 13.95
C ARG A 326 -0.17 15.44 14.62
N PRO A 327 -0.26 15.70 15.93
CA PRO A 327 -1.55 15.77 16.61
C PRO A 327 -2.54 16.72 15.92
N GLY A 328 -3.72 16.20 15.58
CA GLY A 328 -4.77 16.95 14.88
C GLY A 328 -4.70 16.91 13.34
N GLU A 329 -3.77 16.14 12.75
CA GLU A 329 -3.69 15.90 11.31
C GLU A 329 -4.11 14.46 10.97
N MET A 330 -3.27 13.68 10.27
CA MET A 330 -3.55 12.29 9.97
C MET A 330 -3.09 11.37 11.10
N HIS A 331 -3.59 10.14 11.12
CA HIS A 331 -3.32 9.18 12.21
C HIS A 331 -2.10 8.32 11.90
N GLN A 332 -1.91 7.99 10.62
CA GLN A 332 -0.84 7.15 10.12
C GLN A 332 -0.33 7.68 8.78
N ALA A 333 0.88 7.27 8.40
CA ALA A 333 1.44 7.51 7.08
C ALA A 333 2.26 6.30 6.65
N PHE A 334 2.16 5.90 5.38
CA PHE A 334 2.95 4.79 4.84
C PHE A 334 4.45 5.06 4.91
N ASN A 335 5.17 4.15 5.56
CA ASN A 335 6.61 4.25 5.67
C ASN A 335 7.32 3.68 4.45
N PHE A 336 7.36 4.46 3.37
CA PHE A 336 8.04 4.06 2.14
C PHE A 336 9.57 3.98 2.30
N THR A 337 10.15 4.69 3.27
CA THR A 337 11.57 4.55 3.60
C THR A 337 11.89 3.11 4.04
N PHE A 338 11.04 2.49 4.86
CA PHE A 338 11.15 1.07 5.19
C PHE A 338 10.86 0.18 3.99
N LEU A 339 9.76 0.44 3.25
CA LEU A 339 9.41 -0.33 2.05
C LEU A 339 10.56 -0.38 1.06
N MET A 340 11.29 0.73 0.87
CA MET A 340 12.38 0.94 -0.08
C MET A 340 13.77 0.50 0.42
N ALA A 341 13.88 0.03 1.67
CA ALA A 341 15.15 -0.41 2.23
C ALA A 341 15.73 -1.63 1.50
N GLY A 342 14.86 -2.45 0.88
CA GLY A 342 15.26 -3.70 0.25
C GLY A 342 15.55 -4.80 1.25
N TRP A 343 16.06 -5.94 0.77
CA TRP A 343 16.65 -6.95 1.65
C TRP A 343 18.13 -6.64 1.90
N ASP A 344 18.37 -5.64 2.74
CA ASP A 344 19.69 -5.27 3.22
C ASP A 344 19.63 -4.92 4.71
N ALA A 345 20.46 -5.58 5.51
CA ALA A 345 20.43 -5.47 6.97
C ALA A 345 20.73 -4.05 7.47
N VAL A 346 21.63 -3.33 6.80
CA VAL A 346 22.03 -1.97 7.19
C VAL A 346 20.91 -0.99 6.83
N ARG A 347 20.42 -1.04 5.58
CA ARG A 347 19.34 -0.17 5.11
C ARG A 347 18.05 -0.37 5.91
N LEU A 348 17.67 -1.61 6.21
CA LEU A 348 16.51 -1.89 7.06
C LEU A 348 16.70 -1.35 8.47
N SER A 349 17.86 -1.57 9.08
CA SER A 349 18.16 -1.05 10.43
C SER A 349 18.12 0.47 10.48
N ASP A 350 18.70 1.13 9.48
CA ASP A 350 18.72 2.58 9.37
C ASP A 350 17.31 3.13 9.17
N ALA A 351 16.54 2.54 8.24
CA ALA A 351 15.14 2.89 7.99
C ALA A 351 14.29 2.78 9.26
N ILE A 352 14.40 1.66 10.00
CA ILE A 352 13.68 1.46 11.26
C ILE A 352 14.08 2.50 12.29
N THR A 353 15.39 2.73 12.47
CA THR A 353 15.92 3.65 13.48
C THR A 353 15.45 5.07 13.23
N VAL A 354 15.62 5.57 12.01
CA VAL A 354 15.20 6.94 11.67
C VAL A 354 13.68 7.10 11.75
N SER A 355 12.90 6.08 11.37
CA SER A 355 11.45 6.13 11.46
C SER A 355 10.97 6.23 12.91
N VAL A 356 11.55 5.43 13.82
CA VAL A 356 11.24 5.53 15.26
C VAL A 356 11.62 6.90 15.82
N GLU A 357 12.80 7.41 15.46
CA GLU A 357 13.26 8.72 15.93
C GLU A 357 12.37 9.88 15.43
N GLU A 358 11.95 9.88 14.15
CA GLU A 358 11.07 10.90 13.62
C GLU A 358 9.63 10.79 14.18
N ALA A 359 9.11 9.57 14.34
CA ALA A 359 7.82 9.32 14.95
C ALA A 359 7.76 9.85 16.40
N ASP A 360 8.81 9.60 17.19
CA ASP A 360 8.90 10.07 18.59
C ASP A 360 8.88 11.60 18.70
N LYS A 361 9.41 12.33 17.71
CA LYS A 361 9.41 13.81 17.70
C LYS A 361 8.00 14.39 17.60
N VAL A 362 7.08 13.67 16.95
CA VAL A 362 5.69 14.11 16.74
C VAL A 362 4.68 13.34 17.62
N GLY A 363 5.12 12.29 18.31
CA GLY A 363 4.27 11.48 19.19
C GLY A 363 3.29 10.57 18.44
N ALA A 364 3.66 10.12 17.24
CA ALA A 364 2.84 9.26 16.38
C ALA A 364 3.35 7.80 16.39
N PRO A 365 2.50 6.80 16.08
CA PRO A 365 3.00 5.45 15.81
C PRO A 365 3.72 5.39 14.46
N ASN A 366 4.50 4.32 14.28
CA ASN A 366 5.03 3.97 12.96
C ASN A 366 4.03 3.10 12.20
N THR A 367 4.16 3.09 10.87
CA THR A 367 3.61 2.03 10.03
C THR A 367 4.74 1.30 9.33
N TRP A 368 4.49 0.04 8.98
CA TRP A 368 5.42 -0.81 8.26
C TRP A 368 4.68 -1.47 7.11
N VAL A 369 5.33 -1.54 5.94
CA VAL A 369 4.75 -2.10 4.73
C VAL A 369 5.89 -2.64 3.85
N LEU A 370 5.73 -3.87 3.34
CA LEU A 370 6.71 -4.50 2.45
C LEU A 370 6.27 -4.50 0.98
N SER A 371 4.96 -4.53 0.72
CA SER A 371 4.37 -4.51 -0.62
C SER A 371 2.99 -3.90 -0.59
N ASN A 372 2.53 -3.50 -1.77
CA ASN A 372 1.19 -2.98 -2.01
C ASN A 372 0.86 -3.19 -3.49
N HIS A 373 -0.31 -2.70 -3.90
CA HIS A 373 -0.75 -2.73 -5.29
C HIS A 373 0.07 -1.86 -6.29
N ASP A 374 1.11 -1.14 -5.85
CA ASP A 374 1.95 -0.29 -6.71
C ASP A 374 3.37 -0.78 -6.89
N THR A 375 3.77 -1.82 -6.15
CA THR A 375 5.15 -2.29 -6.13
C THR A 375 5.22 -3.76 -6.53
N VAL A 376 6.33 -4.12 -7.18
CA VAL A 376 6.68 -5.52 -7.40
C VAL A 376 6.70 -6.23 -6.05
N ARG A 377 6.00 -7.36 -5.93
CA ARG A 377 5.87 -8.12 -4.68
C ARG A 377 7.23 -8.40 -4.07
N HIS A 378 7.35 -8.17 -2.76
CA HIS A 378 8.63 -8.28 -2.05
C HIS A 378 9.20 -9.71 -2.10
N ALA A 379 8.36 -10.73 -2.21
CA ALA A 379 8.78 -12.12 -2.44
C ALA A 379 9.62 -12.28 -3.71
N SER A 380 9.28 -11.57 -4.79
CA SER A 380 10.07 -11.53 -6.02
C SER A 380 11.21 -10.52 -5.94
N ARG A 381 10.95 -9.32 -5.41
CA ARG A 381 11.96 -8.25 -5.31
C ARG A 381 13.20 -8.70 -4.53
N PHE A 382 13.01 -9.45 -3.45
CA PHE A 382 14.10 -9.98 -2.62
C PHE A 382 14.79 -11.20 -3.22
N GLY A 383 14.25 -11.79 -4.29
CA GLY A 383 14.87 -12.86 -5.08
C GLY A 383 15.80 -12.36 -6.19
N LEU A 384 15.85 -11.04 -6.44
CA LEU A 384 16.76 -10.45 -7.42
C LEU A 384 18.23 -10.50 -6.95
N THR A 385 19.17 -10.43 -7.89
CA THR A 385 20.62 -10.35 -7.62
C THR A 385 20.96 -9.14 -6.77
N ASP A 386 20.36 -7.98 -7.07
CA ASP A 386 20.32 -6.82 -6.17
C ASP A 386 18.94 -6.75 -5.51
N PRO A 387 18.78 -7.27 -4.28
CA PRO A 387 17.49 -7.31 -3.61
C PRO A 387 17.13 -5.95 -2.97
N THR A 388 17.88 -4.89 -3.30
CA THR A 388 17.58 -3.51 -2.93
C THR A 388 17.06 -2.67 -4.08
N ARG A 389 16.93 -3.27 -5.26
CA ARG A 389 16.35 -2.67 -6.46
C ARG A 389 14.82 -2.60 -6.37
N TYR A 390 14.25 -1.53 -6.92
CA TYR A 390 12.81 -1.32 -7.06
C TYR A 390 12.45 -1.16 -8.54
N PRO A 391 12.24 -2.26 -9.28
CA PRO A 391 11.89 -2.20 -10.69
C PRO A 391 10.43 -1.76 -10.90
N SER A 392 10.16 -1.02 -11.99
CA SER A 392 8.82 -0.64 -12.45
C SER A 392 8.17 -1.80 -13.23
N GLY A 393 7.87 -2.88 -12.48
CA GLY A 393 7.45 -4.17 -13.02
C GLY A 393 8.62 -5.06 -13.46
N ILE A 394 8.35 -6.35 -13.65
CA ILE A 394 9.28 -7.34 -14.21
C ILE A 394 8.62 -7.97 -15.44
N GLY A 395 9.33 -7.98 -16.56
CA GLY A 395 8.95 -8.66 -17.79
C GLY A 395 9.70 -9.99 -17.99
N ALA A 396 9.26 -10.79 -18.98
CA ALA A 396 9.84 -12.10 -19.27
C ALA A 396 11.31 -12.03 -19.70
N GLU A 397 11.74 -10.91 -20.26
CA GLU A 397 13.13 -10.68 -20.74
C GLU A 397 14.03 -10.03 -19.68
N ASP A 398 13.47 -9.63 -18.53
CA ASP A 398 14.24 -9.09 -17.42
C ASP A 398 14.91 -10.21 -16.61
N GLU A 399 15.78 -9.81 -15.67
CA GLU A 399 16.26 -10.71 -14.64
C GLU A 399 15.09 -11.35 -13.89
N GLN A 400 15.01 -12.68 -13.93
CA GLN A 400 14.01 -13.42 -13.18
C GLN A 400 14.46 -13.65 -11.73
N PRO A 401 13.60 -13.38 -10.73
CA PRO A 401 13.91 -13.64 -9.33
C PRO A 401 14.23 -15.11 -9.05
N ASP A 402 15.15 -15.37 -8.12
CA ASP A 402 15.24 -16.66 -7.43
C ASP A 402 14.05 -16.78 -6.46
N GLU A 403 13.00 -17.48 -6.86
CA GLU A 403 11.77 -17.64 -6.08
C GLU A 403 12.03 -18.29 -4.71
N ALA A 404 12.89 -19.31 -4.65
CA ALA A 404 13.16 -20.04 -3.41
C ALA A 404 13.90 -19.15 -2.40
N LEU A 405 14.87 -18.37 -2.87
CA LEU A 405 15.58 -17.40 -2.04
C LEU A 405 14.68 -16.23 -1.64
N GLY A 406 13.93 -15.68 -2.59
CA GLY A 406 12.99 -14.59 -2.38
C GLY A 406 11.93 -14.94 -1.34
N TRP A 407 11.37 -16.15 -1.39
CA TRP A 407 10.39 -16.63 -0.41
C TRP A 407 10.95 -16.72 1.00
N LYS A 408 12.18 -17.24 1.18
CA LYS A 408 12.86 -17.29 2.48
C LYS A 408 13.07 -15.88 3.06
N ARG A 409 13.54 -14.95 2.22
CA ARG A 409 13.77 -13.55 2.61
C ARG A 409 12.46 -12.83 2.94
N ALA A 410 11.41 -13.05 2.16
CA ALA A 410 10.09 -12.47 2.40
C ALA A 410 9.50 -12.88 3.74
N ARG A 411 9.63 -14.15 4.13
CA ARG A 411 9.18 -14.63 5.44
C ARG A 411 9.92 -13.99 6.59
N ALA A 412 11.25 -13.89 6.47
CA ALA A 412 12.06 -13.20 7.45
C ALA A 412 11.72 -11.70 7.53
N ALA A 413 11.43 -11.06 6.40
CA ALA A 413 10.96 -9.68 6.36
C ALA A 413 9.58 -9.50 7.00
N ALA A 414 8.62 -10.38 6.74
CA ALA A 414 7.31 -10.36 7.37
C ALA A 414 7.39 -10.52 8.89
N LEU A 415 8.32 -11.34 9.40
CA LEU A 415 8.61 -11.43 10.82
C LEU A 415 9.15 -10.11 11.38
N ILE A 416 10.02 -9.42 10.66
CA ILE A 416 10.51 -8.09 11.04
C ILE A 416 9.34 -7.11 11.08
N GLU A 417 8.60 -6.94 9.98
CA GLU A 417 7.45 -6.04 9.86
C GLU A 417 6.43 -6.24 11.00
N LEU A 418 5.98 -7.49 11.20
CA LEU A 418 4.99 -7.82 12.22
C LEU A 418 5.54 -7.76 13.66
N GLY A 419 6.86 -7.78 13.83
CA GLY A 419 7.54 -7.66 15.12
C GLY A 419 7.82 -6.21 15.55
N LEU A 420 7.79 -5.25 14.62
CA LEU A 420 8.08 -3.85 14.90
C LEU A 420 6.91 -3.12 15.61
N PRO A 421 7.20 -2.13 16.49
CA PRO A 421 6.16 -1.33 17.14
C PRO A 421 5.43 -0.43 16.14
N GLY A 422 4.12 -0.26 16.26
CA GLY A 422 3.29 0.43 15.26
C GLY A 422 2.55 -0.53 14.33
N SER A 423 1.76 0.00 13.41
CA SER A 423 0.88 -0.82 12.55
C SER A 423 1.60 -1.47 11.37
N ALA A 424 1.08 -2.60 10.91
CA ALA A 424 1.61 -3.32 9.74
C ALA A 424 0.56 -3.38 8.63
N TYR A 425 1.00 -3.31 7.38
CA TYR A 425 0.14 -3.34 6.20
C TYR A 425 0.53 -4.51 5.30
N VAL A 426 -0.36 -5.51 5.27
CA VAL A 426 -0.17 -6.75 4.52
C VAL A 426 -0.96 -6.66 3.22
N TYR A 427 -0.28 -6.78 2.08
CA TYR A 427 -0.96 -6.80 0.79
C TYR A 427 -1.47 -8.21 0.47
N GLN A 428 -2.62 -8.29 -0.22
CA GLN A 428 -3.20 -9.58 -0.55
C GLN A 428 -2.22 -10.52 -1.28
N GLY A 429 -2.02 -11.72 -0.72
CA GLY A 429 -1.07 -12.71 -1.21
C GLY A 429 0.28 -12.70 -0.53
N ASP A 430 0.63 -11.64 0.22
CA ASP A 430 1.88 -11.59 0.99
C ASP A 430 1.88 -12.66 2.10
N GLU A 431 0.73 -12.95 2.70
CA GLU A 431 0.55 -14.00 3.70
C GLU A 431 0.82 -15.42 3.13
N LEU A 432 0.69 -15.57 1.81
CA LEU A 432 1.00 -16.79 1.07
C LEU A 432 2.43 -16.76 0.49
N GLY A 433 3.10 -15.62 0.53
CA GLY A 433 4.38 -15.39 -0.13
C GLY A 433 4.27 -15.46 -1.66
N LEU A 434 3.18 -14.96 -2.24
CA LEU A 434 2.98 -14.98 -3.69
C LEU A 434 4.11 -14.20 -4.40
N PRO A 435 4.70 -14.76 -5.48
CA PRO A 435 5.62 -14.02 -6.32
C PRO A 435 4.87 -13.03 -7.22
N GLU A 436 5.62 -12.08 -7.76
CA GLU A 436 5.20 -11.23 -8.87
C GLU A 436 4.93 -12.07 -10.13
N HIS A 437 3.90 -11.72 -10.90
CA HIS A 437 3.75 -12.30 -12.24
C HIS A 437 4.72 -11.61 -13.22
N THR A 438 5.80 -12.31 -13.58
CA THR A 438 6.89 -11.75 -14.42
C THR A 438 6.67 -11.95 -15.92
N GLU A 439 5.83 -12.91 -16.32
CA GLU A 439 5.65 -13.29 -17.73
C GLU A 439 4.31 -12.82 -18.32
N LEU A 440 3.72 -11.74 -17.78
CA LEU A 440 2.42 -11.26 -18.28
C LEU A 440 2.59 -10.72 -19.70
N ASP A 441 1.86 -11.32 -20.65
CA ASP A 441 1.86 -10.92 -22.05
C ASP A 441 1.49 -9.43 -22.19
N ASP A 442 2.24 -8.71 -23.00
CA ASP A 442 2.07 -7.26 -23.19
C ASP A 442 0.66 -6.89 -23.70
N SER A 443 -0.04 -7.80 -24.38
CA SER A 443 -1.43 -7.60 -24.83
C SER A 443 -2.47 -7.65 -23.70
N LEU A 444 -2.10 -8.14 -22.52
CA LEU A 444 -2.94 -8.22 -21.32
C LEU A 444 -2.67 -7.09 -20.33
N ARG A 445 -1.66 -6.25 -20.58
CA ARG A 445 -1.33 -5.10 -19.72
C ARG A 445 -2.49 -4.11 -19.69
N GLN A 446 -2.72 -3.55 -18.51
CA GLN A 446 -3.78 -2.57 -18.26
C GLN A 446 -3.24 -1.29 -17.61
N ASP A 447 -2.07 -1.34 -16.96
CA ASP A 447 -1.50 -0.17 -16.29
C ASP A 447 -1.19 0.95 -17.30
N PRO A 448 -1.68 2.19 -17.09
CA PRO A 448 -1.38 3.34 -17.95
C PRO A 448 0.12 3.60 -18.10
N THR A 449 0.95 3.26 -17.11
CA THR A 449 2.42 3.40 -17.18
C THR A 449 2.99 2.65 -18.37
N PHE A 450 2.51 1.43 -18.64
CA PHE A 450 2.97 0.64 -19.77
C PHE A 450 2.68 1.34 -21.10
N PHE A 451 1.45 1.83 -21.29
CA PHE A 451 1.05 2.47 -22.54
C PHE A 451 1.72 3.83 -22.75
N ARG A 452 1.84 4.64 -21.69
CA ARG A 452 2.39 6.00 -21.74
C ARG A 452 3.90 6.03 -21.88
N THR A 453 4.59 4.95 -21.51
CA THR A 453 6.03 4.77 -21.72
C THR A 453 6.36 3.91 -22.95
N GLU A 454 5.35 3.60 -23.78
CA GLU A 454 5.50 2.75 -24.98
C GLU A 454 6.14 1.39 -24.67
N GLY A 455 5.84 0.83 -23.49
CA GLY A 455 6.32 -0.46 -23.00
C GLY A 455 7.72 -0.47 -22.39
N ALA A 456 8.36 0.70 -22.24
CA ALA A 456 9.66 0.83 -21.57
C ALA A 456 9.58 0.47 -20.08
N GLU A 457 8.47 0.79 -19.42
CA GLU A 457 8.15 0.35 -18.06
C GLU A 457 7.02 -0.68 -18.10
N LYS A 458 7.15 -1.80 -17.37
CA LYS A 458 6.13 -2.85 -17.35
C LYS A 458 4.94 -2.53 -16.46
N GLY A 459 5.11 -1.60 -15.53
CA GLY A 459 4.06 -1.16 -14.62
C GLY A 459 3.70 -2.21 -13.57
N ARG A 460 2.50 -2.07 -13.01
CA ARG A 460 2.06 -2.71 -11.75
C ARG A 460 1.19 -3.95 -11.95
N ASP A 461 0.85 -4.31 -13.18
CA ASP A 461 -0.06 -5.43 -13.44
C ASP A 461 0.44 -6.76 -12.84
N GLY A 462 1.76 -6.93 -12.70
CA GLY A 462 2.36 -8.15 -12.15
C GLY A 462 1.96 -8.46 -10.70
N CYS A 463 1.70 -7.44 -9.88
CA CYS A 463 1.27 -7.61 -8.50
C CYS A 463 -0.27 -7.60 -8.34
N ARG A 464 -1.00 -7.27 -9.42
CA ARG A 464 -2.47 -7.11 -9.46
C ARG A 464 -3.23 -8.29 -10.06
N ILE A 465 -2.54 -9.37 -10.42
CA ILE A 465 -3.18 -10.58 -10.97
C ILE A 465 -4.18 -11.22 -9.99
N PRO A 466 -5.24 -11.90 -10.49
CA PRO A 466 -6.22 -12.58 -9.65
C PRO A 466 -5.62 -13.54 -8.63
N MET A 467 -6.07 -13.42 -7.38
CA MET A 467 -5.76 -14.35 -6.31
C MET A 467 -6.37 -15.72 -6.63
N ALA A 468 -5.55 -16.77 -6.62
CA ALA A 468 -6.03 -18.15 -6.77
C ALA A 468 -6.67 -18.66 -5.47
N VAL A 469 -7.79 -18.07 -5.04
CA VAL A 469 -8.44 -18.39 -3.75
C VAL A 469 -8.96 -19.84 -3.68
N ALA A 470 -9.04 -20.56 -4.79
CA ALA A 470 -9.35 -21.99 -4.79
C ALA A 470 -8.26 -22.85 -4.09
N ALA A 471 -6.99 -22.42 -4.09
CA ALA A 471 -5.93 -23.06 -3.30
C ALA A 471 -6.09 -22.79 -1.78
N VAL A 472 -6.81 -21.73 -1.41
CA VAL A 472 -7.05 -21.29 -0.03
C VAL A 472 -8.10 -22.15 0.68
N LEU A 473 -9.06 -22.75 -0.03
CA LEU A 473 -10.00 -23.72 0.56
C LEU A 473 -9.29 -25.01 1.00
N LEU A 474 -8.22 -25.41 0.30
CA LEU A 474 -7.38 -26.54 0.73
C LEU A 474 -6.61 -26.17 1.99
N ALA A 475 -6.03 -24.97 2.07
CA ALA A 475 -5.35 -24.48 3.27
C ALA A 475 -6.30 -24.36 4.49
N GLY A 476 -7.53 -23.86 4.30
CA GLY A 476 -8.55 -23.78 5.35
C GLY A 476 -9.02 -25.15 5.86
N LEU A 477 -9.22 -26.13 4.95
CA LEU A 477 -9.51 -27.52 5.33
C LEU A 477 -8.36 -28.17 6.10
N ILE A 478 -7.11 -27.80 5.78
CA ILE A 478 -5.91 -28.26 6.47
C ILE A 478 -5.79 -27.62 7.87
N VAL A 479 -6.12 -26.32 8.01
CA VAL A 479 -6.22 -25.63 9.32
C VAL A 479 -7.23 -26.33 10.23
N GLU A 480 -8.41 -26.67 9.71
CA GLU A 480 -9.48 -27.29 10.48
C GLU A 480 -9.15 -28.75 10.85
N ALA A 481 -8.50 -29.50 9.95
CA ALA A 481 -7.97 -30.83 10.24
C ALA A 481 -6.85 -30.80 11.32
N ALA A 482 -5.93 -29.83 11.26
CA ALA A 482 -4.89 -29.65 12.26
C ALA A 482 -5.45 -29.26 13.64
N HIS A 483 -6.54 -28.49 13.66
CA HIS A 483 -7.27 -28.15 14.90
C HIS A 483 -7.96 -29.38 15.51
N GLN A 484 -8.52 -30.29 14.71
CA GLN A 484 -9.14 -31.51 15.22
C GLN A 484 -8.11 -32.53 15.75
N ILE A 485 -6.93 -32.61 15.12
CA ILE A 485 -5.81 -33.44 15.61
C ILE A 485 -5.29 -32.95 16.97
N THR A 486 -5.24 -31.64 17.20
CA THR A 486 -4.82 -31.06 18.49
C THR A 486 -5.89 -31.14 19.58
N ALA A 487 -7.16 -31.33 19.21
CA ALA A 487 -8.29 -31.53 20.12
C ALA A 487 -8.48 -32.99 20.60
N GLY A 488 -7.72 -33.95 20.07
CA GLY A 488 -7.67 -35.33 20.58
C GLY A 488 -8.70 -36.31 20.02
N ASP A 489 -9.41 -35.95 18.95
CA ASP A 489 -10.29 -36.88 18.25
C ASP A 489 -9.57 -37.59 17.10
N HIS A 490 -9.91 -38.87 16.86
CA HIS A 490 -9.27 -39.72 15.85
C HIS A 490 -9.52 -39.19 14.43
N ALA A 491 -8.42 -38.94 13.69
CA ALA A 491 -8.45 -38.55 12.29
C ALA A 491 -9.07 -39.63 11.39
N PRO A 492 -9.86 -39.28 10.37
CA PRO A 492 -10.20 -40.20 9.29
C PRO A 492 -8.95 -40.52 8.44
N ASP A 493 -8.84 -41.76 7.96
CA ASP A 493 -7.76 -42.22 7.08
C ASP A 493 -7.74 -41.39 5.78
N LEU A 494 -6.84 -40.41 5.70
CA LEU A 494 -6.54 -39.66 4.48
C LEU A 494 -5.34 -40.30 3.75
N PRO A 495 -5.40 -40.46 2.42
CA PRO A 495 -4.31 -41.04 1.65
C PRO A 495 -3.08 -40.13 1.69
N ILE A 496 -1.94 -40.71 2.11
CA ILE A 496 -0.62 -40.08 2.14
C ILE A 496 -0.20 -39.76 0.69
N VAL A 497 -0.01 -38.47 0.38
CA VAL A 497 0.62 -37.98 -0.86
C VAL A 497 1.54 -36.81 -0.48
N ASP A 498 2.77 -36.82 -1.00
CA ASP A 498 3.94 -36.03 -0.58
C ASP A 498 3.88 -34.48 -0.79
N ASP A 499 2.72 -33.90 -1.09
CA ASP A 499 2.59 -32.47 -1.50
C ASP A 499 2.08 -31.51 -0.38
N TRP A 500 2.20 -31.87 0.89
CA TRP A 500 1.66 -31.06 2.00
C TRP A 500 2.60 -29.97 2.54
N LEU A 501 3.86 -29.92 2.09
CA LEU A 501 4.86 -28.99 2.61
C LEU A 501 4.53 -27.51 2.30
N PRO A 502 4.04 -27.12 1.11
CA PRO A 502 3.61 -25.75 0.84
C PRO A 502 2.45 -25.32 1.75
N ALA A 503 1.50 -26.21 2.03
CA ALA A 503 0.37 -25.94 2.91
C ALA A 503 0.76 -25.84 4.39
N GLY A 504 1.68 -26.69 4.87
CA GLY A 504 2.28 -26.61 6.21
C GLY A 504 3.13 -25.35 6.45
N LEU A 505 3.63 -24.76 5.37
CA LEU A 505 4.47 -23.57 5.36
C LEU A 505 3.67 -22.27 5.16
N ILE A 506 2.55 -22.32 4.42
CA ILE A 506 1.47 -21.31 4.46
C ILE A 506 0.88 -21.22 5.88
N LEU A 507 0.73 -22.36 6.56
CA LEU A 507 0.33 -22.41 7.97
C LEU A 507 1.33 -21.72 8.90
N ALA A 508 2.64 -21.75 8.63
CA ALA A 508 3.65 -21.06 9.43
C ALA A 508 3.60 -19.54 9.21
N SER A 509 3.49 -19.07 7.96
CA SER A 509 3.28 -17.65 7.65
C SER A 509 1.97 -17.12 8.25
N SER A 510 0.88 -17.88 8.09
CA SER A 510 -0.42 -17.57 8.69
C SER A 510 -0.35 -17.61 10.23
N ALA A 511 0.37 -18.57 10.82
CA ALA A 511 0.59 -18.64 12.26
C ALA A 511 1.43 -17.48 12.78
N VAL A 512 2.37 -16.95 11.99
CA VAL A 512 3.12 -15.73 12.32
C VAL A 512 2.20 -14.51 12.27
N CYS A 513 1.34 -14.36 11.26
CA CYS A 513 0.33 -13.30 11.20
C CYS A 513 -0.65 -13.39 12.38
N VAL A 514 -1.20 -14.59 12.62
CA VAL A 514 -2.13 -14.87 13.73
C VAL A 514 -1.46 -14.68 15.09
N TRP A 515 -0.20 -15.09 15.25
CA TRP A 515 0.54 -14.97 16.50
C TRP A 515 0.95 -13.52 16.75
N GLY A 516 1.49 -12.81 15.76
CA GLY A 516 1.83 -11.38 15.84
C GLY A 516 0.62 -10.55 16.22
N ALA A 517 -0.51 -10.72 15.53
CA ALA A 517 -1.75 -10.03 15.83
C ALA A 517 -2.33 -10.39 17.22
N ARG A 518 -2.30 -11.67 17.62
CA ARG A 518 -2.80 -12.09 18.96
C ARG A 518 -1.88 -11.68 20.11
N HIS A 519 -0.55 -11.62 19.91
CA HIS A 519 0.39 -11.27 20.97
C HIS A 519 0.40 -9.76 21.26
N ARG A 520 0.23 -8.93 20.23
CA ARG A 520 0.04 -7.47 20.34
C ARG A 520 -1.11 -7.10 21.28
N ARG A 521 -2.19 -7.89 21.29
CA ARG A 521 -3.37 -7.68 22.16
C ARG A 521 -3.11 -7.88 23.67
N THR A 522 -1.97 -8.46 24.07
CA THR A 522 -1.78 -8.93 25.47
C THR A 522 -0.56 -8.39 26.22
N SER A 523 0.41 -7.72 25.57
CA SER A 523 1.61 -7.22 26.27
C SER A 523 2.19 -5.92 25.68
N PRO A 524 2.01 -4.77 26.36
CA PRO A 524 2.65 -3.50 25.99
C PRO A 524 4.09 -3.36 26.53
N SER A 525 4.78 -4.46 26.87
CA SER A 525 6.07 -4.42 27.59
C SER A 525 7.17 -5.23 26.90
N ARG A 526 8.43 -4.96 27.30
CA ARG A 526 9.69 -5.64 26.90
C ARG A 526 9.63 -7.17 26.79
N HIS A 527 8.61 -7.83 27.32
CA HIS A 527 8.31 -9.25 27.14
C HIS A 527 8.01 -9.65 25.68
N ALA A 528 7.44 -8.74 24.86
CA ALA A 528 7.19 -9.00 23.44
C ALA A 528 8.48 -9.33 22.66
N TRP A 529 9.58 -8.63 22.97
CA TRP A 529 10.90 -8.91 22.41
C TRP A 529 11.46 -10.29 22.78
N TRP A 530 11.21 -10.77 24.00
CA TRP A 530 11.63 -12.11 24.42
C TRP A 530 10.83 -13.22 23.74
N CYS A 531 9.54 -12.99 23.52
CA CYS A 531 8.67 -13.91 22.81
C CYS A 531 8.95 -13.92 21.30
N PHE A 532 9.24 -12.76 20.70
CA PHE A 532 9.72 -12.64 19.32
C PHE A 532 11.05 -13.37 19.14
N ALA A 533 12.03 -13.12 20.01
CA ALA A 533 13.29 -13.85 20.02
C ALA A 533 13.09 -15.37 20.19
N ALA A 534 12.13 -15.80 21.00
CA ALA A 534 11.81 -17.22 21.17
C ALA A 534 11.12 -17.84 19.93
N ALA A 535 10.24 -17.10 19.26
CA ALA A 535 9.60 -17.53 18.02
C ALA A 535 10.61 -17.65 16.88
N LEU A 536 11.53 -16.68 16.76
CA LEU A 536 12.67 -16.74 15.84
C LEU A 536 13.57 -17.93 16.14
N LEU A 537 13.85 -18.21 17.43
CA LEU A 537 14.67 -19.35 17.83
C LEU A 537 14.00 -20.70 17.49
N LEU A 538 12.69 -20.80 17.67
CA LEU A 538 11.91 -21.99 17.34
C LEU A 538 11.81 -22.22 15.82
N PHE A 539 11.70 -21.14 15.04
CA PHE A 539 11.72 -21.19 13.59
C PHE A 539 13.07 -21.65 13.05
N ALA A 540 14.17 -21.03 13.51
CA ALA A 540 15.54 -21.44 13.20
C ALA A 540 15.81 -22.91 13.55
N LEU A 541 15.31 -23.36 14.72
CA LEU A 541 15.43 -24.75 15.15
C LEU A 541 14.63 -25.71 14.26
N ALA A 542 13.47 -25.31 13.75
CA ALA A 542 12.64 -26.13 12.88
C ALA A 542 13.27 -26.30 11.48
N GLU A 543 13.79 -25.22 10.90
CA GLU A 543 14.53 -25.25 9.62
C GLU A 543 15.83 -26.06 9.73
N LEU A 544 16.60 -25.86 10.81
CA LEU A 544 17.80 -26.66 11.10
C LEU A 544 17.49 -28.16 11.26
N LEU A 545 16.42 -28.49 11.99
CA LEU A 545 15.98 -29.89 12.15
C LEU A 545 15.52 -30.49 10.84
N TRP A 546 14.84 -29.73 9.97
CA TRP A 546 14.42 -30.18 8.66
C TRP A 546 15.61 -30.42 7.72
N GLY A 547 16.53 -29.45 7.62
CA GLY A 547 17.75 -29.58 6.83
C GLY A 547 18.64 -30.73 7.30
N ALA A 548 18.74 -30.96 8.61
CA ALA A 548 19.52 -32.06 9.18
C ALA A 548 18.87 -33.45 9.03
N LEU A 549 17.53 -33.53 8.99
CA LEU A 549 16.80 -34.81 8.91
C LEU A 549 16.46 -35.22 7.47
N TYR A 550 16.34 -34.26 6.54
CA TYR A 550 15.76 -34.51 5.21
C TYR A 550 16.51 -33.84 4.03
N GLY A 551 17.57 -33.07 4.27
CA GLY A 551 18.43 -32.54 3.21
C GLY A 551 19.48 -33.55 2.75
N ASP A 552 19.73 -33.64 1.43
CA ASP A 552 20.79 -34.45 0.84
C ASP A 552 22.18 -33.91 1.25
N GLY A 553 22.63 -34.21 2.47
CA GLY A 553 24.02 -34.23 2.92
C GLY A 553 24.92 -33.01 2.61
N GLY A 554 24.36 -31.85 2.29
CA GLY A 554 25.11 -30.63 1.99
C GLY A 554 25.61 -29.96 3.26
N ASP A 555 26.85 -29.46 3.23
CA ASP A 555 27.44 -28.67 4.33
C ASP A 555 26.51 -27.51 4.72
N VAL A 556 26.18 -27.42 6.01
CA VAL A 556 25.48 -26.28 6.61
C VAL A 556 26.37 -25.04 6.43
N PRO A 557 25.95 -24.00 5.68
CA PRO A 557 26.81 -22.84 5.43
C PRO A 557 27.08 -22.07 6.73
N THR A 558 28.33 -21.63 6.92
CA THR A 558 28.68 -20.69 7.99
C THR A 558 28.24 -19.26 7.61
N PRO A 559 27.59 -18.49 8.51
CA PRO A 559 27.08 -17.14 8.19
C PRO A 559 28.19 -16.15 7.81
N ASN A 560 27.87 -15.22 6.90
CA ASN A 560 28.73 -14.08 6.56
C ASN A 560 28.53 -12.96 7.62
N PRO A 561 29.60 -12.38 8.22
CA PRO A 561 29.48 -11.33 9.22
C PRO A 561 28.70 -10.07 8.79
N THR A 562 28.46 -9.87 7.49
CA THR A 562 27.63 -8.77 6.95
C THR A 562 26.13 -8.98 7.15
N ASP A 563 25.68 -10.19 7.48
CA ASP A 563 24.26 -10.54 7.66
C ASP A 563 23.75 -10.27 9.09
N VAL A 564 24.43 -9.41 9.86
CA VAL A 564 24.16 -9.16 11.28
C VAL A 564 23.55 -7.76 11.46
N LEU A 565 22.25 -7.69 11.74
CA LEU A 565 21.57 -6.45 12.16
C LEU A 565 22.18 -5.93 13.47
N TYR A 566 22.57 -4.65 13.50
CA TYR A 566 22.94 -3.94 14.72
C TYR A 566 21.83 -2.97 15.11
N LEU A 567 20.83 -3.44 15.87
CA LEU A 567 19.91 -2.53 16.55
C LEU A 567 20.63 -1.88 17.73
N GLY A 568 20.74 -0.56 17.72
CA GLY A 568 21.37 0.23 18.77
C GLY A 568 20.91 -0.19 20.17
N THR A 569 21.86 -0.66 20.97
CA THR A 569 21.77 -1.24 22.34
C THR A 569 21.20 -2.66 22.52
N TYR A 570 20.77 -3.37 21.47
CA TYR A 570 20.32 -4.77 21.58
C TYR A 570 20.90 -5.65 20.45
N PRO A 571 22.10 -6.23 20.65
CA PRO A 571 22.73 -7.08 19.64
C PRO A 571 22.13 -8.50 19.70
N LEU A 572 21.14 -8.83 18.87
CA LEU A 572 20.75 -10.23 18.62
C LEU A 572 20.06 -10.45 17.26
N PHE A 573 20.81 -11.16 16.40
CA PHE A 573 20.39 -12.36 15.66
C PHE A 573 19.56 -12.22 14.37
N MET A 574 20.23 -11.81 13.27
CA MET A 574 19.81 -12.14 11.90
C MET A 574 20.49 -13.40 11.34
N ALA A 575 21.63 -13.83 11.90
CA ALA A 575 22.30 -15.07 11.49
C ALA A 575 21.47 -16.35 11.77
N GLY A 576 20.51 -16.29 12.70
CA GLY A 576 19.57 -17.40 12.94
C GLY A 576 18.27 -17.30 12.14
N LEU A 577 18.02 -16.19 11.43
CA LEU A 577 16.83 -15.99 10.57
C LEU A 577 17.05 -16.48 9.14
N ILE A 578 18.32 -16.67 8.75
CA ILE A 578 18.76 -17.23 7.46
C ILE A 578 19.00 -18.75 7.54
N LEU A 579 19.23 -19.27 8.75
CA LEU A 579 19.33 -20.71 9.05
C LEU A 579 17.94 -21.31 9.22
#